data_AF-A0A1R1PS25-F1
#
_entry.id   AF-A0A1R1PS25-F1
#
_cell.length_a   1.000
_cell.length_b   1.000
_cell.length_c   1.000
_cell.angle_alpha   90.00
_cell.angle_beta   90.00
_cell.angle_gamma   90.00
#
_symmetry.space_group_name_H-M   'P 1'
#
loop_
_entity.id
_entity.type
_entity.pdbx_description
1 polymer ?
#
loop_
_entity_poly.entity_id
_entity_poly.type
_entity_poly.pdbx_seq_one_letter_code
_entity_poly.pdbx_strand_id
1 'polypeptide(L)'
;MKFLRREAQNGNVSDIGFLMPCHNTPFYSHIHTSVYMWFLTCDPPLKKSELESHYWEAQDFETDPIMFLNKNMFEKPPPSELEKLAMVRDPYSNVLHYPVITPFDTPPHTSVNGSFKYWPSHVVMFGAMEARISGYLIKRDYKKCASFFNTIWDSDQRIKGDVVVYFFELFFSPLFT
;
A
#
# COMPACT_ATOMS: atom_id res chain seq x y z
N MET A 1 -2.03 13.70 5.04
CA MET A 1 -2.60 12.51 5.73
C MET A 1 -3.89 12.73 6.54
N LYS A 2 -4.37 13.97 6.79
CA LYS A 2 -5.64 14.19 7.54
C LYS A 2 -6.86 13.49 6.92
N PHE A 3 -6.94 13.46 5.59
CA PHE A 3 -7.99 12.75 4.84
C PHE A 3 -8.01 11.26 5.18
N LEU A 4 -6.89 10.55 4.98
CA LEU A 4 -6.78 9.12 5.26
C LEU A 4 -7.07 8.79 6.73
N ARG A 5 -6.64 9.64 7.67
CA ARG A 5 -7.00 9.50 9.09
C ARG A 5 -8.53 9.50 9.28
N ARG A 6 -9.22 10.47 8.69
CA ARG A 6 -10.68 10.58 8.83
C ARG A 6 -11.41 9.42 8.16
N GLU A 7 -11.01 9.05 6.94
CA GLU A 7 -11.64 7.94 6.22
C GLU A 7 -11.41 6.60 6.93
N ALA A 8 -10.22 6.38 7.51
CA ALA A 8 -9.94 5.22 8.35
C ALA A 8 -10.80 5.20 9.62
N GLN A 9 -10.95 6.34 10.31
CA GLN A 9 -11.82 6.46 11.50
C GLN A 9 -13.29 6.20 11.18
N ASN A 10 -13.74 6.53 9.96
CA ASN A 10 -15.10 6.28 9.49
C ASN A 10 -15.32 4.86 8.96
N GLY A 11 -14.29 4.01 8.91
CA GLY A 11 -14.37 2.65 8.36
C GLY A 11 -14.37 2.57 6.83
N ASN A 12 -14.07 3.67 6.13
CA ASN A 12 -14.03 3.73 4.67
C ASN A 12 -12.70 3.23 4.08
N VAL A 13 -11.68 3.00 4.93
CA VAL A 13 -10.36 2.49 4.54
C VAL A 13 -10.11 1.16 5.24
N SER A 14 -9.95 0.07 4.49
CA SER A 14 -9.55 -1.23 5.06
C SER A 14 -8.04 -1.37 5.18
N ASP A 15 -7.29 -0.83 4.21
CA ASP A 15 -5.85 -0.94 4.10
C ASP A 15 -5.25 0.05 3.07
N ILE A 16 -4.00 0.45 3.28
CA ILE A 16 -3.32 1.50 2.52
C ILE A 16 -1.98 1.00 1.97
N GLY A 17 -1.76 1.14 0.67
CA GLY A 17 -0.47 0.90 0.03
C GLY A 17 0.18 2.19 -0.46
N PHE A 18 1.48 2.31 -0.24
CA PHE A 18 2.27 3.46 -0.67
C PHE A 18 3.14 3.06 -1.87
N LEU A 19 2.80 3.59 -3.06
CA LEU A 19 3.50 3.37 -4.32
C LEU A 19 4.36 4.60 -4.66
N MET A 20 5.44 4.76 -3.91
CA MET A 20 6.34 5.92 -3.97
C MET A 20 7.72 5.52 -3.42
N PRO A 21 8.76 6.34 -3.61
CA PRO A 21 10.06 6.10 -2.98
C PRO A 21 9.90 6.05 -1.44
N CYS A 22 10.71 5.23 -0.76
CA CYS A 22 10.51 4.96 0.67
C CYS A 22 10.62 6.19 1.57
N HIS A 23 9.85 6.17 2.67
CA HIS A 23 9.89 7.11 3.80
C HIS A 23 9.58 8.59 3.50
N ASN A 24 8.96 8.90 2.35
CA ASN A 24 8.66 10.29 1.97
C ASN A 24 7.35 10.84 2.55
N THR A 25 6.52 10.01 3.18
CA THR A 25 5.27 10.47 3.79
C THR A 25 5.03 9.89 5.18
N PRO A 26 4.38 10.63 6.09
CA PRO A 26 4.11 10.12 7.43
C PRO A 26 3.17 8.91 7.44
N PHE A 27 3.46 7.94 8.31
CA PHE A 27 2.79 6.64 8.40
C PHE A 27 1.79 6.61 9.57
N TYR A 28 1.78 5.56 10.40
CA TYR A 28 0.85 5.39 11.52
C TYR A 28 0.78 6.57 12.49
N SER A 29 1.88 7.30 12.70
CA SER A 29 1.91 8.48 13.58
C SER A 29 0.96 9.60 13.16
N HIS A 30 0.42 9.55 11.94
CA HIS A 30 -0.56 10.53 11.46
C HIS A 30 -1.95 9.93 11.25
N ILE A 31 -2.07 8.60 11.15
CA ILE A 31 -3.35 7.91 10.93
C ILE A 31 -4.05 7.64 12.27
N HIS A 32 -3.33 7.22 13.32
CA HIS A 32 -3.89 6.93 14.65
C HIS A 32 -5.14 6.02 14.60
N THR A 33 -5.15 5.04 13.70
CA THR A 33 -6.21 4.03 13.55
C THR A 33 -5.55 2.74 13.12
N SER A 34 -6.05 1.60 13.64
CA SER A 34 -5.53 0.27 13.32
C SER A 34 -6.02 -0.17 11.94
N VAL A 35 -5.34 0.29 10.89
CA VAL A 35 -5.55 -0.12 9.49
C VAL A 35 -4.25 -0.71 8.95
N TYR A 36 -4.32 -1.79 8.19
CA TYR A 36 -3.11 -2.39 7.62
C TYR A 36 -2.48 -1.42 6.59
N MET A 37 -1.18 -1.22 6.69
CA MET A 37 -0.46 -0.28 5.82
C MET A 37 0.88 -0.90 5.39
N TRP A 38 1.29 -0.66 4.15
CA TRP A 38 2.58 -1.13 3.63
C TRP A 38 3.20 -0.15 2.65
N PHE A 39 4.52 -0.16 2.53
CA PHE A 39 5.28 0.63 1.56
C PHE A 39 6.28 -0.27 0.83
N LEU A 40 6.85 0.24 -0.26
CA LEU A 40 7.91 -0.42 -1.01
C LEU A 40 9.20 -0.43 -0.18
N THR A 41 9.86 -1.56 -0.03
CA THR A 41 11.08 -1.68 0.78
C THR A 41 12.30 -1.10 0.06
N CYS A 42 13.24 -0.61 0.85
CA CYS A 42 14.57 -0.15 0.40
C CYS A 42 15.54 -0.14 1.59
N ASP A 43 15.41 -1.12 2.47
CA ASP A 43 16.34 -1.27 3.58
C ASP A 43 17.74 -1.52 3.02
N PRO A 44 18.78 -0.84 3.52
CA PRO A 44 20.12 -1.08 3.02
C PRO A 44 20.59 -2.50 3.40
N PRO A 45 21.46 -3.12 2.57
CA PRO A 45 22.08 -4.39 2.92
C PRO A 45 22.86 -4.27 4.23
N LEU A 46 22.81 -5.31 5.05
CA LEU A 46 23.51 -5.34 6.34
C LEU A 46 25.03 -5.37 6.17
N LYS A 47 25.53 -5.87 5.03
CA LYS A 47 26.95 -5.96 4.71
C LYS A 47 27.27 -5.24 3.41
N LYS A 48 28.42 -4.56 3.39
CA LYS A 48 28.94 -3.90 2.18
C LYS A 48 29.14 -4.87 1.01
N SER A 49 29.51 -6.13 1.28
CA SER A 49 29.71 -7.16 0.25
C SER A 49 28.43 -7.51 -0.52
N GLU A 50 27.27 -7.21 0.05
CA GLU A 50 25.96 -7.50 -0.54
C GLU A 50 25.43 -6.30 -1.33
N LEU A 51 26.14 -5.17 -1.38
CA LEU A 51 25.63 -3.93 -1.98
C LEU A 51 25.24 -4.08 -3.46
N GLU A 52 26.05 -4.78 -4.23
CA GLU A 52 25.83 -5.00 -5.67
C GLU A 52 24.71 -6.02 -5.96
N SER A 53 24.51 -6.99 -5.07
CA SER A 53 23.50 -8.05 -5.22
C SER A 53 22.22 -7.76 -4.44
N HIS A 54 22.16 -6.66 -3.69
CA HIS A 54 21.01 -6.33 -2.87
C HIS A 54 19.81 -5.96 -3.72
N TYR A 55 18.66 -6.50 -3.35
CA TYR A 55 17.40 -6.26 -4.02
C TYR A 55 16.70 -5.02 -3.46
N TRP A 56 16.42 -4.05 -4.31
CA TRP A 56 15.77 -2.79 -3.93
C TRP A 56 14.36 -2.71 -4.53
N GLU A 57 13.34 -3.09 -3.75
CA GLU A 57 11.95 -3.13 -4.24
C GLU A 57 11.49 -1.77 -4.79
N ALA A 58 11.78 -0.68 -4.08
CA ALA A 58 11.45 0.67 -4.54
C ALA A 58 12.18 1.04 -5.84
N GLN A 59 13.41 0.57 -6.07
CA GLN A 59 14.16 0.85 -7.29
C GLN A 59 13.59 0.12 -8.50
N ASP A 60 13.20 -1.15 -8.32
CA ASP A 60 12.53 -1.94 -9.35
C ASP A 60 11.22 -1.26 -9.79
N PHE A 61 10.39 -0.86 -8.81
CA PHE A 61 9.15 -0.14 -9.07
C PHE A 61 9.41 1.19 -9.78
N GLU A 62 10.41 1.96 -9.36
CA GLU A 62 10.75 3.22 -10.03
C GLU A 62 11.26 3.01 -11.46
N THR A 63 11.89 1.88 -11.77
CA THR A 63 12.42 1.58 -13.11
C THR A 63 11.29 1.25 -14.09
N ASP A 64 10.45 0.26 -13.76
CA ASP A 64 9.27 -0.09 -14.55
C ASP A 64 8.08 -0.39 -13.62
N PRO A 65 7.25 0.62 -13.32
CA PRO A 65 6.20 0.47 -12.33
C PRO A 65 5.08 -0.44 -12.83
N ILE A 66 4.80 -0.47 -14.13
CA ILE A 66 3.74 -1.32 -14.67
C ILE A 66 4.16 -2.79 -14.62
N MET A 67 5.39 -3.09 -15.02
CA MET A 67 5.93 -4.44 -14.93
C MET A 67 6.01 -4.90 -13.46
N PHE A 68 6.48 -4.02 -12.57
CA PHE A 68 6.51 -4.29 -11.14
C PHE A 68 5.13 -4.63 -10.59
N LEU A 69 4.11 -3.82 -10.90
CA LEU A 69 2.76 -4.03 -10.41
C LEU A 69 2.17 -5.36 -10.91
N ASN A 70 2.37 -5.69 -12.19
CA ASN A 70 1.92 -6.97 -12.75
C ASN A 70 2.62 -8.19 -12.11
N LYS A 71 3.89 -8.04 -11.72
CA LYS A 71 4.69 -9.13 -11.15
C LYS A 71 4.43 -9.35 -9.66
N ASN A 72 4.24 -8.26 -8.91
CA ASN A 72 4.31 -8.29 -7.45
C ASN A 72 2.96 -8.06 -6.75
N MET A 73 1.93 -7.62 -7.47
CA MET A 73 0.61 -7.31 -6.90
C MET A 73 -0.43 -8.38 -7.22
N PHE A 74 -1.14 -8.83 -6.19
CA PHE A 74 -2.14 -9.90 -6.27
C PHE A 74 -3.52 -9.37 -5.91
N GLU A 75 -4.56 -9.98 -6.49
CA GLU A 75 -5.93 -9.75 -6.06
C GLU A 75 -6.14 -10.28 -4.65
N LYS A 76 -6.91 -9.56 -3.85
CA LYS A 76 -7.37 -10.08 -2.57
C LYS A 76 -8.28 -11.29 -2.83
N PRO A 77 -8.12 -12.39 -2.08
CA PRO A 77 -9.09 -13.47 -2.15
C PRO A 77 -10.46 -12.97 -1.66
N PRO A 78 -11.56 -13.60 -2.09
CA PRO A 78 -12.90 -13.17 -1.70
C PRO A 78 -13.07 -13.22 -0.17
N PRO A 79 -13.97 -12.39 0.40
CA PRO A 79 -14.17 -12.31 1.85
C PRO A 79 -14.38 -13.68 2.52
N SER A 80 -15.08 -14.60 1.87
CA SER A 80 -15.33 -15.96 2.36
C SER A 80 -14.06 -16.79 2.59
N GLU A 81 -13.01 -16.56 1.80
CA GLU A 81 -11.70 -17.23 1.96
C GLU A 81 -10.83 -16.49 2.97
N LEU A 82 -10.96 -15.16 3.05
CA LEU A 82 -10.30 -14.34 4.08
C LEU A 82 -10.80 -14.66 5.49
N GLU A 83 -12.10 -14.91 5.65
CA GLU A 83 -12.70 -15.33 6.92
C GLU A 83 -12.17 -16.70 7.37
N LYS A 84 -11.98 -17.65 6.44
CA LYS A 84 -11.37 -18.95 6.74
C LYS A 84 -9.93 -18.82 7.23
N LEU A 85 -9.17 -17.85 6.70
CA LEU A 85 -7.82 -17.54 7.16
C LEU A 85 -7.81 -16.80 8.50
N ALA A 86 -8.80 -15.92 8.75
CA ALA A 86 -8.98 -15.20 10.00
C ALA A 86 -9.46 -16.09 11.17
N MET A 87 -10.19 -17.17 10.87
CA MET A 87 -10.67 -18.15 11.86
C MET A 87 -9.56 -18.99 12.50
N VAL A 88 -8.34 -18.91 11.97
CA VAL A 88 -7.14 -19.46 12.62
C VAL A 88 -6.52 -18.36 13.49
N ARG A 89 -7.17 -17.89 14.58
CA ARG A 89 -6.43 -17.13 15.61
C ARG A 89 -7.06 -16.96 16.99
N ASP A 90 -6.19 -17.22 17.97
CA ASP A 90 -6.02 -16.71 19.35
C ASP A 90 -7.20 -16.76 20.35
N PRO A 91 -7.13 -17.62 21.39
CA PRO A 91 -8.16 -17.72 22.43
C PRO A 91 -8.29 -16.49 23.37
N TYR A 92 -7.53 -15.41 23.17
CA TYR A 92 -7.54 -14.25 24.07
C TYR A 92 -8.03 -12.91 23.46
N SER A 93 -8.49 -12.87 22.21
CA SER A 93 -8.89 -11.63 21.53
C SER A 93 -10.33 -11.68 20.97
N ASN A 94 -11.17 -10.72 21.36
CA ASN A 94 -12.56 -10.58 20.88
C ASN A 94 -12.70 -9.63 19.67
N VAL A 95 -11.60 -9.27 19.00
CA VAL A 95 -11.61 -8.35 17.86
C VAL A 95 -11.42 -9.14 16.58
N LEU A 96 -12.34 -8.99 15.61
CA LEU A 96 -12.26 -9.59 14.28
C LEU A 96 -11.03 -9.01 13.55
N HIS A 97 -9.89 -9.69 13.64
CA HIS A 97 -8.73 -9.37 12.84
C HIS A 97 -8.96 -10.03 11.47
N TYR A 98 -9.04 -9.26 10.38
CA TYR A 98 -8.52 -9.71 9.07
C TYR A 98 -7.12 -10.32 9.31
N PRO A 99 -6.49 -11.12 8.43
CA PRO A 99 -5.05 -11.35 8.50
C PRO A 99 -4.29 -10.01 8.38
N VAL A 100 -4.36 -9.22 9.45
CA VAL A 100 -3.38 -8.23 9.83
C VAL A 100 -2.19 -9.13 10.10
N ILE A 101 -1.27 -9.16 9.16
CA ILE A 101 0.14 -9.22 9.50
C ILE A 101 0.28 -8.11 10.55
N THR A 102 0.12 -8.45 11.83
CA THR A 102 0.13 -7.44 12.87
C THR A 102 1.52 -6.80 12.82
N PRO A 103 1.68 -5.51 13.16
CA PRO A 103 3.00 -4.90 13.25
C PRO A 103 3.92 -5.56 14.29
N PHE A 104 3.42 -6.52 15.07
CA PHE A 104 4.08 -7.14 16.24
C PHE A 104 4.16 -8.67 16.22
N ASP A 105 3.31 -9.37 15.47
CA ASP A 105 3.61 -10.71 15.01
C ASP A 105 4.68 -10.51 13.98
N THR A 106 5.88 -11.03 14.25
CA THR A 106 7.05 -10.99 13.37
C THR A 106 6.69 -10.51 11.96
N PRO A 107 7.16 -9.33 11.54
CA PRO A 107 7.10 -9.00 10.12
C PRO A 107 7.58 -10.24 9.38
N PRO A 108 7.08 -10.56 8.19
CA PRO A 108 7.80 -11.47 7.34
C PRO A 108 9.13 -10.81 6.92
N HIS A 109 10.03 -10.53 7.87
CA HIS A 109 11.47 -10.47 7.74
C HIS A 109 12.00 -11.88 7.45
N THR A 110 11.35 -12.58 6.52
CA THR A 110 11.91 -13.68 5.73
C THR A 110 10.94 -13.94 4.59
N SER A 111 10.84 -13.01 3.65
CA SER A 111 10.79 -13.44 2.26
C SER A 111 12.21 -13.47 1.76
N VAL A 112 12.79 -14.66 1.78
CA VAL A 112 13.86 -15.02 0.86
C VAL A 112 13.22 -14.91 -0.54
N ASN A 113 13.42 -13.78 -1.23
CA ASN A 113 12.92 -13.44 -2.60
C ASN A 113 11.67 -12.55 -2.77
N GLY A 114 11.55 -11.45 -2.03
CA GLY A 114 10.58 -10.37 -2.34
C GLY A 114 9.19 -10.61 -1.75
N SER A 115 8.62 -9.58 -1.11
CA SER A 115 7.32 -9.66 -0.46
C SER A 115 6.21 -9.45 -1.50
N PHE A 116 5.42 -10.48 -1.80
CA PHE A 116 4.19 -10.30 -2.57
C PHE A 116 3.18 -9.45 -1.78
N LYS A 117 2.44 -8.58 -2.48
CA LYS A 117 1.49 -7.63 -1.86
C LYS A 117 0.11 -7.74 -2.52
N TYR A 118 -0.94 -7.51 -1.74
CA TYR A 118 -2.30 -7.41 -2.27
C TYR A 118 -2.64 -5.99 -2.71
N TRP A 119 -3.53 -5.87 -3.69
CA TRP A 119 -4.10 -4.58 -4.08
C TRP A 119 -4.84 -3.92 -2.90
N PRO A 120 -4.45 -2.69 -2.51
CA PRO A 120 -4.97 -2.09 -1.29
C PRO A 120 -6.27 -1.34 -1.53
N SER A 121 -7.11 -1.14 -0.51
CA SER A 121 -8.30 -0.29 -0.70
C SER A 121 -7.94 1.14 -1.13
N HIS A 122 -6.80 1.65 -0.64
CA HIS A 122 -6.31 2.98 -0.93
C HIS A 122 -4.84 2.93 -1.36
N VAL A 123 -4.52 3.60 -2.46
CA VAL A 123 -3.15 3.79 -2.98
C VAL A 123 -2.75 5.23 -2.78
N VAL A 124 -1.56 5.45 -2.21
CA VAL A 124 -0.96 6.77 -2.04
C VAL A 124 0.32 6.85 -2.88
N MET A 125 0.50 7.95 -3.61
CA MET A 125 1.67 8.19 -4.45
C MET A 125 1.90 9.69 -4.68
N PHE A 126 3.05 10.07 -5.23
CA PHE A 126 3.30 11.43 -5.72
C PHE A 126 2.75 11.63 -7.14
N GLY A 127 2.48 12.88 -7.51
CA GLY A 127 2.03 13.26 -8.85
C GLY A 127 2.98 12.79 -9.96
N ALA A 128 4.29 12.75 -9.69
CA ALA A 128 5.29 12.18 -10.59
C ALA A 128 5.01 10.70 -10.94
N MET A 129 4.60 9.90 -9.96
CA MET A 129 4.21 8.49 -10.17
C MET A 129 2.79 8.38 -10.75
N GLU A 130 1.86 9.24 -10.33
CA GLU A 130 0.51 9.31 -10.89
C GLU A 130 0.52 9.46 -12.41
N ALA A 131 1.42 10.31 -12.95
CA ALA A 131 1.60 10.50 -14.38
C ALA A 131 2.00 9.20 -15.12
N ARG A 132 2.60 8.23 -14.42
CA ARG A 132 3.10 6.96 -14.98
C ARG A 132 2.08 5.83 -14.86
N ILE A 133 1.31 5.78 -13.78
CA ILE A 133 0.45 4.61 -13.48
C ILE A 133 -1.05 4.89 -13.36
N SER A 134 -1.49 6.14 -13.40
CA SER A 134 -2.92 6.49 -13.27
C SER A 134 -3.81 5.74 -14.26
N GLY A 135 -3.41 5.65 -15.54
CA GLY A 135 -4.14 4.89 -16.56
C GLY A 135 -4.23 3.38 -16.27
N TYR A 136 -3.24 2.82 -15.57
CA TYR A 136 -3.27 1.42 -15.11
C TYR A 136 -4.23 1.23 -13.94
N LEU A 137 -4.22 2.16 -12.98
CA LEU A 137 -5.13 2.14 -11.83
C LEU A 137 -6.60 2.32 -12.24
N ILE A 138 -6.88 3.26 -13.16
CA ILE A 138 -8.25 3.51 -13.67
C ILE A 138 -8.81 2.27 -14.37
N LYS A 139 -7.99 1.53 -15.13
CA LYS A 139 -8.40 0.25 -15.75
C LYS A 139 -8.71 -0.85 -14.73
N ARG A 140 -8.32 -0.66 -13.47
CA ARG A 140 -8.58 -1.55 -12.32
C ARG A 140 -9.57 -0.92 -11.35
N ASP A 141 -10.42 -0.01 -11.83
CA ASP A 141 -11.51 0.62 -11.07
C ASP A 141 -11.07 1.45 -9.85
N TYR A 142 -9.81 1.91 -9.85
CA TYR A 142 -9.38 2.91 -8.89
C TYR A 142 -9.75 4.32 -9.34
N LYS A 143 -10.28 5.12 -8.42
CA LYS A 143 -10.60 6.53 -8.63
C LYS A 143 -9.81 7.42 -7.70
N LYS A 144 -9.35 8.57 -8.21
CA LYS A 144 -8.72 9.59 -7.38
C LYS A 144 -9.75 10.19 -6.43
N CYS A 145 -9.48 10.18 -5.12
CA CYS A 145 -10.36 10.77 -4.10
C CYS A 145 -9.74 11.95 -3.35
N ALA A 146 -8.42 12.11 -3.38
CA ALA A 146 -7.77 13.27 -2.77
C ALA A 146 -6.46 13.67 -3.46
N SER A 147 -6.10 14.94 -3.30
CA SER A 147 -4.82 15.53 -3.68
C SER A 147 -4.39 16.48 -2.56
N PHE A 148 -3.13 16.40 -2.15
CA PHE A 148 -2.54 17.27 -1.16
C PHE A 148 -1.24 17.83 -1.69
N PHE A 149 -1.05 19.13 -1.48
CA PHE A 149 0.21 19.77 -1.79
C PHE A 149 1.39 19.11 -1.05
N ASN A 150 2.47 18.80 -1.79
CA ASN A 150 3.73 18.28 -1.24
C ASN A 150 4.73 19.43 -0.96
N THR A 151 5.45 19.88 -1.99
CA THR A 151 6.39 21.00 -1.95
C THR A 151 6.57 21.63 -3.34
N ILE A 152 7.09 22.85 -3.39
CA ILE A 152 7.39 23.60 -4.63
C ILE A 152 8.83 23.33 -5.11
N TRP A 153 9.70 22.82 -4.22
CA TRP A 153 11.13 22.71 -4.46
C TRP A 153 11.62 21.29 -4.21
N ASP A 154 11.80 20.53 -5.29
CA ASP A 154 12.42 19.20 -5.25
C ASP A 154 13.49 19.06 -6.33
N SER A 155 14.70 18.72 -5.91
CA SER A 155 15.76 18.28 -6.82
C SER A 155 15.50 16.87 -7.36
N ASP A 156 14.80 16.04 -6.59
CA ASP A 156 14.43 14.68 -6.99
C ASP A 156 13.09 14.69 -7.76
N GLN A 157 13.13 14.26 -9.02
CA GLN A 157 11.95 14.24 -9.89
C GLN A 157 10.89 13.25 -9.42
N ARG A 158 11.27 12.23 -8.63
CA ARG A 158 10.39 11.13 -8.22
C ARG A 158 9.35 11.54 -7.19
N ILE A 159 9.61 12.61 -6.44
CA ILE A 159 8.72 13.12 -5.38
C ILE A 159 7.95 14.38 -5.79
N LYS A 160 8.04 14.77 -7.07
CA LYS A 160 7.39 15.98 -7.57
C LYS A 160 5.87 15.89 -7.62
N GLY A 161 5.24 17.04 -7.45
CA GLY A 161 3.79 17.21 -7.50
C GLY A 161 3.11 16.84 -6.20
N ASP A 162 1.79 16.87 -6.22
CA ASP A 162 0.97 16.58 -5.04
C ASP A 162 1.12 15.13 -4.56
N VAL A 163 0.88 14.89 -3.28
CA VAL A 163 0.54 13.56 -2.78
C VAL A 163 -0.92 13.28 -3.12
N VAL A 164 -1.16 12.24 -3.90
CA VAL A 164 -2.50 11.86 -4.37
C VAL A 164 -2.95 10.55 -3.75
N VAL A 165 -4.26 10.40 -3.59
CA VAL A 165 -4.89 9.19 -3.06
C VAL A 165 -5.91 8.67 -4.06
N TYR A 166 -5.80 7.38 -4.36
CA TYR A 166 -6.77 6.63 -5.13
C TYR A 166 -7.44 5.61 -4.23
N PHE A 167 -8.73 5.34 -4.43
CA PHE A 167 -9.46 4.26 -3.76
C PHE A 167 -10.03 3.29 -4.79
N PHE A 168 -10.13 2.03 -4.42
CA PHE A 168 -10.80 1.00 -5.22
C PHE A 168 -12.31 1.12 -5.05
N GLU A 169 -13.02 1.39 -6.14
CA GLU A 169 -14.49 1.41 -6.13
C GLU A 169 -15.01 -0.02 -6.29
N LEU A 170 -15.52 -0.59 -5.20
CA LEU A 170 -16.34 -1.80 -5.32
C LEU A 170 -17.63 -1.39 -6.05
N PHE A 171 -17.82 -1.88 -7.27
CA PHE A 171 -19.16 -1.93 -7.88
C PHE A 171 -20.04 -2.85 -7.03
N PHE A 172 -20.56 -2.35 -5.92
CA PHE A 172 -21.81 -2.85 -5.39
C PHE A 172 -22.88 -2.43 -6.38
N SER A 173 -23.14 -3.28 -7.38
CA SER A 173 -24.47 -3.30 -7.98
C SER A 173 -25.45 -3.47 -6.81
N PRO A 174 -26.37 -2.53 -6.56
CA PRO A 174 -27.40 -2.76 -5.57
C PRO A 174 -28.30 -3.86 -6.15
N LEU A 175 -28.01 -5.11 -5.81
CA LEU A 175 -28.89 -6.24 -6.05
C LEU A 175 -30.04 -6.18 -5.05
N PHE A 176 -30.86 -5.12 -5.08
CA PHE A 176 -32.18 -5.10 -4.45
C PHE A 176 -33.06 -4.01 -5.07
N THR A 177 -33.95 -4.44 -5.98
CA THR A 177 -35.34 -3.96 -6.08
C THR A 177 -36.21 -5.14 -6.47
#